data_AF-A0A7R9Z4G2-F1
#
_entry.id   AF-A0A7R9Z4G2-F1
#
_cell.length_a   1.000
_cell.length_b   1.000
_cell.length_c   1.000
_cell.angle_alpha   90.00
_cell.angle_beta   90.00
_cell.angle_gamma   90.00
#
_symmetry.space_group_name_H-M   'P 1'
#
loop_
_entity.id
_entity.type
_entity.pdbx_description
1 polymer ?
#
loop_
_entity_poly.entity_id
_entity_poly.type
_entity_poly.pdbx_seq_one_letter_code
_entity_poly.pdbx_strand_id
1 'polypeptide(L)'
;VAARDGGGGNERGGGGGFGVASQDALSKALSSLGAKDFRERIDGLRQVDALVDALPAAPDASIIQLLDQMTVRLGDGNSKVNVQALDTLGRLFESLRDRASIGLNTLVPAIAAQLGSANEKTRSVAASCLDRLIASVEPALLVQNLSHCISNGTARGKVLLAERLEPVIAALYPARPQLVVKYAVPAAVALANDAKGGAEVRAASNALLTALARSMGPHLLDHTETLAPAVHQRVADAVASVHYY
;
A
#
# COMPACT_ATOMS: atom_id res chain seq x y z
N VAL A 1 -5.60 -66.91 -13.07
CA VAL A 1 -6.70 -66.07 -12.53
C VAL A 1 -6.11 -64.69 -12.30
N ALA A 2 -6.07 -63.80 -13.31
CA ALA A 2 -7.12 -62.82 -13.65
C ALA A 2 -7.49 -61.95 -12.43
N ALA A 3 -7.57 -60.62 -12.44
CA ALA A 3 -7.39 -59.55 -13.43
C ALA A 3 -7.54 -58.20 -12.65
N ARG A 4 -7.39 -57.08 -13.37
CA ARG A 4 -7.83 -55.69 -13.07
C ARG A 4 -6.79 -54.84 -12.34
N ASP A 5 -6.08 -53.92 -13.00
CA ASP A 5 -6.49 -52.82 -13.90
C ASP A 5 -7.38 -51.79 -13.18
N GLY A 6 -6.87 -50.57 -13.09
CA GLY A 6 -7.41 -49.50 -12.25
C GLY A 6 -6.56 -48.23 -12.35
N GLY A 7 -6.38 -47.74 -13.58
CA GLY A 7 -5.89 -46.39 -13.85
C GLY A 7 -6.85 -45.36 -13.25
N GLY A 8 -6.43 -44.74 -12.14
CA GLY A 8 -7.08 -43.57 -11.58
C GLY A 8 -6.44 -42.32 -12.15
N GLY A 9 -6.98 -41.84 -13.27
CA GLY A 9 -6.70 -40.50 -13.79
C GLY A 9 -7.01 -39.46 -12.73
N ASN A 10 -5.96 -38.81 -12.22
CA ASN A 10 -6.10 -37.66 -11.34
C ASN A 10 -6.24 -36.43 -12.23
N GLU A 11 -7.40 -36.28 -12.87
CA GLU A 11 -7.88 -35.00 -13.39
C GLU A 11 -8.19 -34.08 -12.20
N ARG A 12 -7.14 -33.46 -11.66
CA ARG A 12 -7.29 -32.36 -10.69
C ARG A 12 -7.42 -31.07 -11.45
N GLY A 13 -8.68 -30.62 -11.56
CA GLY A 13 -9.08 -29.21 -11.51
C GLY A 13 -8.58 -28.34 -12.65
N GLY A 14 -9.48 -27.98 -13.57
CA GLY A 14 -9.24 -26.97 -14.59
C GLY A 14 -8.80 -25.64 -13.97
N GLY A 15 -7.49 -25.44 -13.90
CA GLY A 15 -6.89 -24.13 -13.76
C GLY A 15 -7.21 -23.36 -15.02
N GLY A 16 -8.18 -22.45 -14.95
CA GLY A 16 -8.35 -21.39 -15.93
C GLY A 16 -7.10 -20.52 -15.91
N GLY A 17 -6.04 -20.97 -16.58
CA GLY A 17 -4.81 -20.21 -16.74
C GLY A 17 -5.11 -18.89 -17.46
N PHE A 18 -4.21 -17.92 -17.29
CA PHE A 18 -4.27 -16.66 -18.04
C PHE A 18 -3.98 -16.91 -19.52
N GLY A 19 -5.01 -17.40 -20.21
CA GLY A 19 -4.95 -17.87 -21.59
C GLY A 19 -4.85 -16.72 -22.59
N VAL A 20 -4.70 -17.08 -23.86
CA VAL A 20 -4.51 -16.13 -24.98
C VAL A 20 -5.62 -15.05 -24.99
N ALA A 21 -6.87 -15.42 -24.74
CA ALA A 21 -7.97 -14.47 -24.69
C ALA A 21 -7.81 -13.41 -23.58
N SER A 22 -7.36 -13.80 -22.39
CA SER A 22 -7.08 -12.88 -21.28
C SER A 22 -5.85 -12.01 -21.56
N GLN A 23 -4.84 -12.57 -22.22
CA GLN A 23 -3.65 -11.83 -22.67
C GLN A 23 -4.02 -10.75 -23.69
N ASP A 24 -4.82 -11.10 -24.71
CA ASP A 24 -5.30 -10.16 -25.72
C ASP A 24 -6.19 -9.08 -25.11
N ALA A 25 -7.08 -9.46 -24.18
CA ALA A 25 -7.94 -8.52 -23.47
C ALA A 25 -7.11 -7.54 -22.62
N LEU A 26 -6.08 -8.02 -21.92
CA LEU A 26 -5.18 -7.16 -21.16
C LEU A 26 -4.39 -6.23 -22.10
N SER A 27 -3.88 -6.73 -23.22
CA SER A 27 -3.17 -5.90 -24.20
C SER A 27 -4.06 -4.77 -24.75
N LYS A 28 -5.34 -5.05 -25.02
CA LYS A 28 -6.32 -4.04 -25.43
C LYS A 28 -6.55 -3.01 -24.32
N ALA A 29 -6.72 -3.47 -23.08
CA ALA A 29 -6.90 -2.60 -21.93
C ALA A 29 -5.71 -1.66 -21.75
N LEU A 30 -4.48 -2.18 -21.80
CA LEU A 30 -3.25 -1.39 -21.70
C LEU A 30 -3.14 -0.34 -22.81
N SER A 31 -3.52 -0.70 -24.05
CA SER A 31 -3.59 0.26 -25.16
C SER A 31 -4.59 1.38 -24.89
N SER A 32 -5.78 1.05 -24.39
CA SER A 32 -6.82 2.03 -24.04
C SER A 32 -6.39 2.95 -22.89
N LEU A 33 -5.64 2.45 -21.89
CA LEU A 33 -5.09 3.27 -20.80
C LEU A 33 -4.07 4.32 -21.30
N GLY A 34 -3.38 4.04 -22.41
CA GLY A 34 -2.45 4.95 -23.06
C GLY A 34 -3.08 5.98 -24.01
N ALA A 35 -4.41 5.93 -24.20
CA ALA A 35 -5.09 6.76 -25.19
C ALA A 35 -5.12 8.25 -24.83
N LYS A 36 -5.20 9.11 -25.86
CA LYS A 36 -5.32 10.57 -25.70
C LYS A 36 -6.70 10.97 -25.16
N ASP A 37 -7.77 10.35 -25.63
CA ASP A 37 -9.12 10.60 -25.12
C ASP A 37 -9.28 10.00 -23.72
N PHE A 38 -9.74 10.80 -22.77
CA PHE A 38 -10.00 10.34 -21.41
C PHE A 38 -11.12 9.29 -21.35
N ARG A 39 -12.04 9.28 -22.32
CA ARG A 39 -13.11 8.29 -22.40
C ARG A 39 -12.56 6.90 -22.71
N GLU A 40 -11.63 6.82 -23.66
CA GLU A 40 -10.92 5.58 -23.96
C GLU A 40 -10.12 5.08 -22.75
N ARG A 41 -9.50 5.97 -21.98
CA ARG A 41 -8.83 5.58 -20.73
C ARG A 41 -9.79 5.04 -19.67
N ILE A 42 -10.97 5.65 -19.53
CA ILE A 42 -12.06 5.14 -18.67
C ILE A 42 -12.48 3.74 -19.12
N ASP A 43 -12.62 3.52 -20.42
CA ASP A 43 -12.95 2.21 -20.98
C ASP A 43 -11.82 1.19 -20.75
N GLY A 44 -10.56 1.61 -20.85
CA GLY A 44 -9.40 0.80 -20.47
C GLY A 44 -9.46 0.34 -19.01
N LEU A 45 -9.82 1.23 -18.08
CA LEU A 45 -10.00 0.89 -16.67
C LEU A 45 -11.13 -0.12 -16.45
N ARG A 46 -12.26 0.02 -17.17
CA ARG A 46 -13.36 -0.96 -17.14
C ARG A 46 -12.94 -2.33 -17.66
N GLN A 47 -12.10 -2.36 -18.70
CA GLN A 47 -11.55 -3.60 -19.24
C GLN A 47 -10.61 -4.26 -18.23
N VAL A 48 -9.80 -3.49 -17.49
CA VAL A 48 -8.98 -4.01 -16.38
C VAL A 48 -9.88 -4.58 -15.29
N ASP A 49 -10.94 -3.87 -14.87
CA ASP A 49 -11.88 -4.35 -13.86
C ASP A 49 -12.50 -5.71 -14.24
N ALA A 50 -12.83 -5.90 -15.52
CA ALA A 50 -13.38 -7.17 -16.03
C ALA A 50 -12.36 -8.33 -16.00
N LEU A 51 -11.07 -8.05 -15.86
CA LEU A 51 -9.99 -9.04 -15.80
C LEU A 51 -9.47 -9.32 -14.39
N VAL A 52 -9.95 -8.58 -13.37
CA VAL A 52 -9.41 -8.63 -12.00
C VAL A 52 -9.28 -10.06 -11.46
N ASP A 53 -10.26 -10.92 -11.69
CA ASP A 53 -10.26 -12.30 -11.18
C ASP A 53 -9.29 -13.22 -11.92
N ALA A 54 -8.91 -12.88 -13.16
CA ALA A 54 -7.97 -13.66 -13.97
C ALA A 54 -6.51 -13.24 -13.76
N LEU A 55 -6.27 -12.00 -13.33
CA LEU A 55 -4.92 -11.44 -13.16
C LEU A 55 -4.01 -12.21 -12.20
N PRO A 56 -4.48 -12.89 -11.13
CA PRO A 56 -3.61 -13.72 -10.30
C PRO A 56 -2.87 -14.81 -11.07
N ALA A 57 -3.43 -15.28 -12.20
CA ALA A 57 -2.80 -16.28 -13.07
C ALA A 57 -1.93 -15.67 -14.20
N ALA A 58 -1.90 -14.34 -14.35
CA ALA A 58 -1.12 -13.68 -15.41
C ALA A 58 0.39 -13.81 -15.16
N PRO A 59 1.26 -13.66 -16.17
CA PRO A 59 2.71 -13.58 -15.97
C PRO A 59 3.13 -12.30 -15.23
N ASP A 60 4.24 -12.34 -14.47
CA ASP A 60 4.73 -11.16 -13.72
C ASP A 60 5.00 -9.97 -14.63
N ALA A 61 5.52 -10.19 -15.84
CA ALA A 61 5.74 -9.13 -16.82
C ALA A 61 4.44 -8.38 -17.17
N SER A 62 3.32 -9.09 -17.28
CA SER A 62 2.00 -8.49 -17.55
C SER A 62 1.49 -7.72 -16.33
N ILE A 63 1.71 -8.22 -15.12
CA ILE A 63 1.35 -7.52 -13.88
C ILE A 63 2.17 -6.24 -13.75
N ILE A 64 3.49 -6.28 -13.98
CA ILE A 64 4.36 -5.11 -13.96
C ILE A 64 3.84 -4.04 -14.93
N GLN A 65 3.60 -4.41 -16.19
CA GLN A 65 3.07 -3.48 -17.20
C GLN A 65 1.73 -2.86 -16.79
N LEU A 66 0.85 -3.66 -16.20
CA LEU A 66 -0.43 -3.16 -15.68
C LEU A 66 -0.23 -2.18 -14.53
N LEU A 67 0.56 -2.53 -13.52
CA LEU A 67 0.81 -1.68 -12.36
C LEU A 67 1.54 -0.37 -12.74
N ASP A 68 2.42 -0.42 -13.74
CA ASP A 68 3.05 0.78 -14.31
C ASP A 68 2.01 1.69 -14.96
N GLN A 69 1.11 1.15 -15.80
CA GLN A 69 0.03 1.94 -16.39
C GLN A 69 -0.94 2.50 -15.34
N MET A 70 -1.27 1.71 -14.31
CA MET A 70 -2.09 2.18 -13.20
C MET A 70 -1.42 3.34 -12.46
N THR A 71 -0.11 3.25 -12.20
CA THR A 71 0.68 4.33 -11.58
C THR A 71 0.55 5.63 -12.39
N VAL A 72 0.66 5.55 -13.73
CA VAL A 72 0.47 6.73 -14.59
C VAL A 72 -0.94 7.28 -14.48
N ARG A 73 -1.97 6.42 -14.42
CA ARG A 73 -3.38 6.87 -14.29
C ARG A 73 -3.70 7.47 -12.92
N LEU A 74 -2.97 7.13 -11.86
CA LEU A 74 -3.10 7.84 -10.58
C LEU A 74 -2.68 9.32 -10.71
N GLY A 75 -1.85 9.68 -11.69
CA GLY A 75 -1.49 11.07 -11.99
C GLY A 75 -2.29 11.70 -13.13
N ASP A 76 -3.41 11.12 -13.56
CA ASP A 76 -4.14 11.59 -14.74
C ASP A 76 -4.66 13.03 -14.57
N GLY A 77 -4.48 13.87 -15.60
CA GLY A 77 -4.99 15.24 -15.61
C GLY A 77 -6.52 15.32 -15.60
N ASN A 78 -7.22 14.23 -15.94
CA ASN A 78 -8.66 14.11 -15.81
C ASN A 78 -9.04 13.42 -14.49
N SER A 79 -9.73 14.15 -13.61
CA SER A 79 -10.13 13.64 -12.29
C SER A 79 -11.06 12.42 -12.32
N LYS A 80 -11.85 12.22 -13.39
CA LYS A 80 -12.68 11.01 -13.53
C LYS A 80 -11.82 9.78 -13.76
N VAL A 81 -10.79 9.89 -14.61
CA VAL A 81 -9.84 8.79 -14.86
C VAL A 81 -9.05 8.49 -13.59
N ASN A 82 -8.51 9.51 -12.93
CA ASN A 82 -7.77 9.37 -11.67
C ASN A 82 -8.59 8.66 -10.58
N VAL A 83 -9.84 9.10 -10.34
CA VAL A 83 -10.70 8.49 -9.32
C VAL A 83 -11.04 7.04 -9.67
N GLN A 84 -11.36 6.75 -10.93
CA GLN A 84 -11.64 5.38 -11.35
C GLN A 84 -10.39 4.50 -11.24
N ALA A 85 -9.20 5.03 -11.57
CA ALA A 85 -7.95 4.30 -11.45
C ALA A 85 -7.63 3.92 -10.01
N LEU A 86 -7.90 4.81 -9.04
CA LEU A 86 -7.75 4.50 -7.62
C LEU A 86 -8.71 3.38 -7.16
N ASP A 87 -9.96 3.40 -7.62
CA ASP A 87 -10.95 2.35 -7.29
C ASP A 87 -10.55 0.99 -7.90
N THR A 88 -10.23 0.97 -9.20
CA THR A 88 -9.74 -0.22 -9.91
C THR A 88 -8.48 -0.77 -9.24
N LEU A 89 -7.53 0.09 -8.86
CA LEU A 89 -6.30 -0.33 -8.18
C LEU A 89 -6.58 -0.97 -6.81
N GLY A 90 -7.57 -0.47 -6.08
CA GLY A 90 -8.00 -1.10 -4.82
C GLY A 90 -8.46 -2.55 -5.01
N ARG A 91 -9.24 -2.82 -6.07
CA ARG A 91 -9.67 -4.18 -6.42
C ARG A 91 -8.52 -5.06 -6.91
N LEU A 92 -7.56 -4.47 -7.63
CA LEU A 92 -6.34 -5.17 -8.02
C LEU A 92 -5.53 -5.63 -6.80
N PHE A 93 -5.43 -4.82 -5.74
CA PHE A 93 -4.77 -5.24 -4.50
C PHE A 93 -5.49 -6.41 -3.84
N GLU A 94 -6.82 -6.37 -3.79
CA GLU A 94 -7.63 -7.45 -3.23
C GLU A 94 -7.43 -8.77 -4.00
N SER A 95 -7.32 -8.71 -5.32
CA SER A 95 -7.11 -9.89 -6.18
C SER A 95 -5.66 -10.39 -6.17
N LEU A 96 -4.68 -9.49 -6.34
CA LEU A 96 -3.25 -9.84 -6.44
C LEU A 96 -2.63 -10.17 -5.08
N ARG A 97 -3.19 -9.68 -3.97
CA ARG A 97 -2.66 -9.86 -2.61
C ARG A 97 -1.17 -9.49 -2.56
N ASP A 98 -0.34 -10.31 -1.90
CA ASP A 98 1.10 -10.11 -1.78
C ASP A 98 1.84 -9.96 -3.12
N ARG A 99 1.25 -10.43 -4.23
CA ARG A 99 1.85 -10.26 -5.57
C ARG A 99 1.85 -8.80 -6.03
N ALA A 100 1.01 -7.95 -5.45
CA ALA A 100 1.07 -6.50 -5.65
C ALA A 100 2.40 -5.90 -5.16
N SER A 101 3.17 -6.62 -4.33
CA SER A 101 4.47 -6.18 -3.79
C SER A 101 5.48 -5.80 -4.87
N ILE A 102 5.37 -6.38 -6.08
CA ILE A 102 6.22 -6.10 -7.24
C ILE A 102 6.18 -4.61 -7.65
N GLY A 103 5.05 -3.92 -7.43
CA GLY A 103 4.85 -2.52 -7.84
C GLY A 103 4.86 -1.49 -6.70
N LEU A 104 5.06 -1.89 -5.44
CA LEU A 104 4.80 -0.98 -4.31
C LEU A 104 5.72 0.25 -4.27
N ASN A 105 6.95 0.11 -4.77
CA ASN A 105 7.92 1.21 -4.81
C ASN A 105 7.42 2.42 -5.63
N THR A 106 6.55 2.21 -6.61
CA THR A 106 5.97 3.28 -7.45
C THR A 106 4.52 3.59 -7.06
N LEU A 107 3.74 2.56 -6.72
CA LEU A 107 2.33 2.72 -6.37
C LEU A 107 2.12 3.46 -5.05
N VAL A 108 2.88 3.14 -4.00
CA VAL A 108 2.68 3.77 -2.68
C VAL A 108 2.96 5.27 -2.73
N PRO A 109 4.07 5.77 -3.32
CA PRO A 109 4.26 7.21 -3.54
C PRO A 109 3.16 7.86 -4.38
N ALA A 110 2.67 7.19 -5.43
CA ALA A 110 1.62 7.72 -6.29
C ALA A 110 0.27 7.85 -5.55
N ILE A 111 -0.11 6.86 -4.75
CA ILE A 111 -1.29 6.92 -3.87
C ILE A 111 -1.12 8.02 -2.81
N ALA A 112 0.07 8.12 -2.20
CA ALA A 112 0.39 9.15 -1.22
C ALA A 112 0.23 10.57 -1.76
N ALA A 113 0.59 10.80 -3.02
CA ALA A 113 0.35 12.07 -3.69
C ALA A 113 -1.16 12.38 -3.80
N GLN A 114 -2.00 11.37 -4.07
CA GLN A 114 -3.45 11.54 -4.16
C GLN A 114 -4.10 11.82 -2.79
N LEU A 115 -3.57 11.28 -1.69
CA LEU A 115 -3.98 11.64 -0.32
C LEU A 115 -3.74 13.14 -0.02
N GLY A 116 -2.75 13.73 -0.67
CA GLY A 116 -2.46 15.16 -0.60
C GLY A 116 -3.34 16.06 -1.49
N SER A 117 -4.20 15.49 -2.33
CA SER A 117 -4.98 16.24 -3.32
C SER A 117 -5.87 17.32 -2.69
N ALA A 118 -6.08 18.44 -3.38
CA ALA A 118 -7.09 19.43 -2.99
C ALA A 118 -8.53 18.91 -3.21
N ASN A 119 -8.70 17.96 -4.14
CA ASN A 119 -9.99 17.37 -4.45
C ASN A 119 -10.38 16.33 -3.38
N GLU A 120 -11.45 16.60 -2.64
CA GLU A 120 -11.93 15.75 -1.56
C GLU A 120 -12.34 14.34 -2.03
N LYS A 121 -12.97 14.23 -3.21
CA LYS A 121 -13.36 12.94 -3.77
C LYS A 121 -12.13 12.09 -4.10
N THR A 122 -11.13 12.67 -4.78
CA THR A 122 -9.86 11.99 -5.05
C THR A 122 -9.20 11.54 -3.75
N ARG A 123 -9.15 12.42 -2.74
CA ARG A 123 -8.56 12.11 -1.43
C ARG A 123 -9.26 10.93 -0.75
N SER A 124 -10.59 10.94 -0.73
CA SER A 124 -11.41 9.90 -0.10
C SER A 124 -11.21 8.55 -0.78
N VAL A 125 -11.20 8.51 -2.11
CA VAL A 125 -10.97 7.26 -2.86
C VAL A 125 -9.51 6.79 -2.73
N ALA A 126 -8.54 7.70 -2.63
CA ALA A 126 -7.14 7.34 -2.36
C ALA A 126 -6.96 6.73 -0.96
N ALA A 127 -7.67 7.25 0.05
CA ALA A 127 -7.67 6.65 1.39
C ALA A 127 -8.24 5.23 1.35
N SER A 128 -9.40 5.05 0.70
CA SER A 128 -9.99 3.71 0.51
C SER A 128 -9.06 2.75 -0.25
N CYS A 129 -8.37 3.23 -1.30
CA CYS A 129 -7.38 2.44 -2.04
C CYS A 129 -6.22 1.98 -1.15
N LEU A 130 -5.68 2.88 -0.31
CA LEU A 130 -4.63 2.56 0.65
C LEU A 130 -5.11 1.57 1.72
N ASP A 131 -6.32 1.75 2.23
CA ASP A 131 -6.89 0.85 3.25
C ASP A 131 -7.07 -0.57 2.67
N ARG A 132 -7.50 -0.70 1.41
CA ARG A 132 -7.55 -1.98 0.69
C ARG A 132 -6.17 -2.61 0.47
N LEU A 133 -5.16 -1.80 0.16
CA LEU A 133 -3.78 -2.27 0.06
C LEU A 133 -3.31 -2.89 1.39
N ILE A 134 -3.51 -2.19 2.49
CA ILE A 134 -3.09 -2.64 3.83
C ILE A 134 -3.83 -3.91 4.26
N ALA A 135 -5.11 -4.02 3.92
CA ALA A 135 -5.90 -5.21 4.21
C ALA A 135 -5.50 -6.44 3.35
N SER A 136 -4.86 -6.21 2.19
CA SER A 136 -4.61 -7.26 1.20
C SER A 136 -3.16 -7.78 1.15
N VAL A 137 -2.20 -7.04 1.70
CA VAL A 137 -0.76 -7.34 1.57
C VAL A 137 -0.12 -7.50 2.95
N GLU A 138 0.79 -8.47 3.08
CA GLU A 138 1.51 -8.75 4.33
C GLU A 138 2.20 -7.47 4.88
N PRO A 139 2.02 -7.13 6.17
CA PRO A 139 2.62 -5.93 6.79
C PRO A 139 4.11 -5.77 6.54
N ALA A 140 4.85 -6.88 6.47
CA ALA A 140 6.30 -6.89 6.23
C ALA A 140 6.70 -6.33 4.85
N LEU A 141 5.82 -6.45 3.85
CA LEU A 141 6.04 -5.94 2.48
C LEU A 141 5.66 -4.45 2.36
N LEU A 142 4.85 -3.95 3.29
CA LEU A 142 4.32 -2.58 3.27
C LEU A 142 5.17 -1.60 4.09
N VAL A 143 5.69 -2.04 5.25
CA VAL A 143 6.25 -1.15 6.29
C VAL A 143 7.34 -0.22 5.73
N GLN A 144 8.22 -0.72 4.86
CA GLN A 144 9.29 0.08 4.26
C GLN A 144 8.73 1.20 3.36
N ASN A 145 7.78 0.85 2.48
CA ASN A 145 7.21 1.77 1.51
C ASN A 145 6.39 2.88 2.19
N LEU A 146 5.53 2.52 3.14
CA LEU A 146 4.74 3.48 3.92
C LEU A 146 5.64 4.42 4.73
N SER A 147 6.63 3.86 5.43
CA SER A 147 7.59 4.63 6.23
C SER A 147 8.40 5.63 5.40
N HIS A 148 8.80 5.23 4.19
CA HIS A 148 9.50 6.11 3.26
C HIS A 148 8.63 7.31 2.85
N CYS A 149 7.36 7.09 2.54
CA CYS A 149 6.44 8.17 2.17
C CYS A 149 6.06 9.08 3.36
N ILE A 150 6.00 8.55 4.58
CA ILE A 150 5.81 9.39 5.78
C ILE A 150 6.99 10.35 5.98
N SER A 151 8.21 9.85 5.76
CA SER A 151 9.43 10.63 5.93
C SER A 151 9.56 11.74 4.88
N ASN A 152 9.16 11.48 3.63
CA ASN A 152 9.49 12.34 2.48
C ASN A 152 8.28 12.98 1.78
N GLY A 153 7.05 12.62 2.17
CA GLY A 153 5.82 13.04 1.49
C GLY A 153 5.39 14.48 1.77
N THR A 154 4.26 14.87 1.16
CA THR A 154 3.60 16.16 1.44
C THR A 154 3.04 16.18 2.87
N ALA A 155 2.88 17.37 3.48
CA ALA A 155 2.41 17.50 4.86
C ALA A 155 1.09 16.76 5.12
N ARG A 156 0.12 16.87 4.20
CA ARG A 156 -1.17 16.18 4.34
C ARG A 156 -1.08 14.69 4.04
N GLY A 157 -0.29 14.30 3.04
CA GLY A 157 -0.09 12.90 2.68
C GLY A 157 0.58 12.10 3.80
N LYS A 158 1.63 12.66 4.44
CA LYS A 158 2.34 11.99 5.54
C LYS A 158 1.50 11.82 6.80
N VAL A 159 0.60 12.77 7.11
CA VAL A 159 -0.36 12.63 8.22
C VAL A 159 -1.29 11.45 8.00
N LEU A 160 -1.94 11.39 6.83
CA LEU A 160 -2.89 10.32 6.51
C LEU A 160 -2.20 8.95 6.42
N LEU A 161 -0.96 8.89 5.94
CA LEU A 161 -0.16 7.66 5.94
C LEU A 161 0.25 7.22 7.34
N ALA A 162 0.62 8.16 8.23
CA ALA A 162 1.02 7.84 9.59
C ALA A 162 -0.11 7.14 10.36
N GLU A 163 -1.36 7.59 10.19
CA GLU A 163 -2.56 6.93 10.75
C GLU A 163 -2.69 5.46 10.29
N ARG A 164 -2.32 5.18 9.03
CA ARG A 164 -2.37 3.83 8.45
C ARG A 164 -1.18 2.95 8.81
N LEU A 165 -0.08 3.54 9.30
CA LEU A 165 1.10 2.76 9.69
C LEU A 165 0.90 2.07 11.05
N GLU A 166 0.06 2.62 11.93
CA GLU A 166 -0.24 2.02 13.24
C GLU A 166 -0.69 0.54 13.17
N PRO A 167 -1.75 0.16 12.41
CA PRO A 167 -2.16 -1.24 12.33
C PRO A 167 -1.10 -2.14 11.70
N VAL A 168 -0.28 -1.61 10.78
CA VAL A 168 0.86 -2.34 10.18
C VAL A 168 1.93 -2.63 11.23
N ILE A 169 2.27 -1.65 12.09
CA ILE A 169 3.21 -1.82 13.19
C ILE A 169 2.69 -2.87 14.18
N ALA A 170 1.43 -2.74 14.62
CA ALA A 170 0.84 -3.62 15.61
C ALA A 170 0.80 -5.09 15.14
N ALA A 171 0.49 -5.31 13.86
CA ALA A 171 0.50 -6.65 13.27
C ALA A 171 1.91 -7.20 13.04
N LEU A 172 2.88 -6.33 12.70
CA LEU A 172 4.23 -6.76 12.31
C LEU A 172 5.16 -6.98 13.49
N TYR A 173 5.07 -6.15 14.53
CA TYR A 173 6.05 -6.12 15.63
C TYR A 173 6.20 -7.48 16.35
N PRO A 174 5.13 -8.23 16.68
CA PRO A 174 5.26 -9.51 17.36
C PRO A 174 6.04 -10.56 16.56
N ALA A 175 5.99 -10.50 15.22
CA ALA A 175 6.61 -11.49 14.34
C ALA A 175 7.97 -11.06 13.80
N ARG A 176 8.15 -9.76 13.49
CA ARG A 176 9.36 -9.21 12.85
C ARG A 176 9.71 -7.82 13.43
N PRO A 177 10.04 -7.73 14.73
CA PRO A 177 10.29 -6.45 15.41
C PRO A 177 11.42 -5.63 14.75
N GLN A 178 12.42 -6.31 14.19
CA GLN A 178 13.53 -5.69 13.47
C GLN A 178 13.09 -4.83 12.28
N LEU A 179 12.00 -5.17 11.60
CA LEU A 179 11.49 -4.37 10.47
C LEU A 179 10.82 -3.09 10.96
N VAL A 180 10.11 -3.13 12.08
CA VAL A 180 9.52 -1.96 12.72
C VAL A 180 10.61 -1.01 13.19
N VAL A 181 11.64 -1.53 13.87
CA VAL A 181 12.80 -0.74 14.30
C VAL A 181 13.52 -0.13 13.10
N LYS A 182 13.73 -0.90 12.03
CA LYS A 182 14.47 -0.44 10.85
C LYS A 182 13.74 0.64 10.04
N TYR A 183 12.41 0.59 9.96
CA TYR A 183 11.65 1.43 9.04
C TYR A 183 10.68 2.39 9.76
N ALA A 184 9.85 1.90 10.67
CA ALA A 184 8.80 2.70 11.29
C ALA A 184 9.33 3.69 12.34
N VAL A 185 10.32 3.29 13.15
CA VAL A 185 10.94 4.18 14.15
C VAL A 185 11.60 5.40 13.48
N PRO A 186 12.49 5.25 12.46
CA PRO A 186 13.04 6.39 11.75
C PRO A 186 11.97 7.29 11.10
N ALA A 187 10.88 6.71 10.58
CA ALA A 187 9.79 7.50 9.99
C ALA A 187 9.03 8.34 11.03
N ALA A 188 8.76 7.78 12.20
CA ALA A 188 8.12 8.53 13.30
C ALA A 188 9.01 9.68 13.80
N VAL A 189 10.32 9.44 13.88
CA VAL A 189 11.32 10.44 14.24
C VAL A 189 11.45 11.53 13.17
N ALA A 190 11.48 11.17 11.89
CA ALA A 190 11.48 12.13 10.79
C ALA A 190 10.23 13.02 10.83
N LEU A 191 9.06 12.42 11.07
CA LEU A 191 7.80 13.15 11.23
C LEU A 191 7.83 14.07 12.46
N ALA A 192 8.44 13.63 13.57
CA ALA A 192 8.61 14.42 14.79
C ALA A 192 9.51 15.64 14.60
N ASN A 193 10.51 15.52 13.72
CA ASN A 193 11.46 16.57 13.37
C ASN A 193 10.95 17.52 12.27
N ASP A 194 9.77 17.28 11.69
CA ASP A 194 9.22 18.13 10.64
C ASP A 194 8.73 19.48 11.22
N ALA A 195 9.66 20.42 11.35
CA ALA A 195 9.42 21.75 11.88
C ALA A 195 8.41 22.56 11.05
N LYS A 196 8.15 22.17 9.79
CA LYS A 196 7.23 22.87 8.87
C LYS A 196 5.81 22.30 8.90
N GLY A 197 5.60 21.17 9.59
CA GLY A 197 4.35 20.40 9.52
C GLY A 197 3.14 20.96 10.27
N GLY A 198 3.27 22.08 10.99
CA GLY A 198 2.14 22.70 11.70
C GLY A 198 1.59 21.85 12.85
N ALA A 199 0.32 22.03 13.21
CA ALA A 199 -0.32 21.28 14.31
C ALA A 199 -0.67 19.84 13.92
N GLU A 200 -1.16 19.62 12.70
CA GLU A 200 -1.61 18.29 12.23
C GLU A 200 -0.46 17.28 12.16
N VAL A 201 0.70 17.67 11.61
CA VAL A 201 1.88 16.78 11.56
C VAL A 201 2.41 16.47 12.96
N ARG A 202 2.38 17.44 13.89
CA ARG A 202 2.77 17.19 15.29
C ARG A 202 1.83 16.20 15.97
N ALA A 203 0.51 16.34 15.75
CA ALA A 203 -0.48 15.41 16.28
C ALA A 203 -0.28 13.99 15.70
N ALA A 204 -0.11 13.86 14.38
CA ALA A 204 0.16 12.59 13.72
C ALA A 204 1.47 11.95 14.18
N SER A 205 2.52 12.75 14.37
CA SER A 205 3.79 12.30 14.93
C SER A 205 3.63 11.74 16.35
N ASN A 206 2.93 12.45 17.23
CA ASN A 206 2.69 11.97 18.60
C ASN A 206 1.85 10.69 18.61
N ALA A 207 0.82 10.59 17.76
CA ALA A 207 0.02 9.38 17.60
C ALA A 207 0.89 8.20 17.15
N LEU A 208 1.75 8.40 16.15
CA LEU A 208 2.65 7.35 15.65
C LEU A 208 3.71 6.93 16.68
N LEU A 209 4.28 7.88 17.43
CA LEU A 209 5.17 7.57 18.57
C LEU A 209 4.44 6.76 19.65
N THR A 210 3.18 7.08 19.93
CA THR A 210 2.35 6.34 20.88
C THR A 210 2.01 4.94 20.36
N ALA A 211 1.78 4.76 19.06
CA ALA A 211 1.59 3.45 18.44
C ALA A 211 2.84 2.57 18.56
N LEU A 212 4.03 3.14 18.31
CA LEU A 212 5.30 2.46 18.53
C LEU A 212 5.49 2.11 20.00
N ALA A 213 5.24 3.04 20.93
CA ALA A 213 5.33 2.80 22.36
C ALA A 213 4.40 1.67 22.83
N ARG A 214 3.18 1.59 22.29
CA ARG A 214 2.24 0.47 22.56
C ARG A 214 2.76 -0.89 22.12
N SER A 215 3.48 -0.93 21.00
CA SER A 215 4.00 -2.19 20.46
C SER A 215 5.33 -2.60 21.10
N MET A 216 6.21 -1.62 21.32
CA MET A 216 7.61 -1.83 21.71
C MET A 216 7.86 -1.69 23.22
N GLY A 217 7.00 -0.94 23.92
CA GLY A 217 7.22 -0.58 25.32
C GLY A 217 8.53 0.21 25.51
N PRO A 218 9.25 -0.01 26.63
CA PRO A 218 10.48 0.70 26.95
C PRO A 218 11.60 0.53 25.91
N HIS A 219 11.61 -0.56 25.13
CA HIS A 219 12.61 -0.78 24.08
C HIS A 219 12.64 0.31 23.01
N LEU A 220 11.58 1.11 22.88
CA LEU A 220 11.60 2.27 21.98
C LEU A 220 12.64 3.33 22.42
N LEU A 221 12.93 3.44 23.73
CA LEU A 221 13.91 4.38 24.26
C LEU A 221 15.31 4.04 23.77
N ASP A 222 15.70 2.77 23.79
CA ASP A 222 16.99 2.25 23.34
C ASP A 222 17.31 2.67 21.89
N HIS A 223 16.28 2.82 21.06
CA HIS A 223 16.42 3.20 19.66
C HIS A 223 16.40 4.72 19.41
N THR A 224 16.22 5.51 20.47
CA THR A 224 16.05 6.97 20.38
C THR A 224 17.00 7.75 21.29
N GLU A 225 17.92 7.07 21.99
CA GLU A 225 18.88 7.70 22.92
C GLU A 225 19.79 8.75 22.26
N THR A 226 20.16 8.52 21.00
CA THR A 226 21.07 9.40 20.25
C THR A 226 20.35 10.57 19.56
N LEU A 227 19.03 10.67 19.69
CA LEU A 227 18.23 11.72 19.07
C LEU A 227 18.31 13.03 19.86
N ALA A 228 17.86 14.13 19.23
CA ALA A 228 17.78 15.42 19.89
C ALA A 228 16.91 15.34 21.18
N PRO A 229 17.28 16.06 22.27
CA PRO A 229 16.60 15.95 23.56
C PRO A 229 15.08 16.16 23.48
N ALA A 230 14.62 17.07 22.62
CA ALA A 230 13.20 17.34 22.44
C ALA A 230 12.42 16.15 21.84
N VAL A 231 13.04 15.39 20.94
CA VAL A 231 12.40 14.19 20.36
C VAL A 231 12.47 13.03 21.33
N HIS A 232 13.61 12.84 21.99
CA HIS A 232 13.76 11.81 23.02
C HIS A 232 12.75 12.00 24.15
N GLN A 233 12.53 13.24 24.62
CA GLN A 233 11.51 13.52 25.63
C GLN A 233 10.10 13.15 25.16
N ARG A 234 9.74 13.46 23.91
CA ARG A 234 8.43 13.07 23.35
C ARG A 234 8.25 11.56 23.27
N VAL A 235 9.32 10.82 22.98
CA VAL A 235 9.32 9.35 23.01
C VAL A 235 9.12 8.85 24.44
N ALA A 236 9.84 9.41 25.41
CA ALA A 236 9.69 9.06 26.83
C ALA A 236 8.27 9.34 27.34
N ASP A 237 7.69 10.49 26.98
CA ASP A 237 6.30 10.84 27.32
C ASP A 237 5.32 9.84 26.70
N ALA A 238 5.54 9.43 25.44
CA ALA A 238 4.71 8.43 24.78
C ALA A 238 4.80 7.06 25.47
N VAL A 239 6.01 6.58 25.81
CA VAL A 239 6.21 5.33 26.55
C VAL A 239 5.53 5.38 27.92
N ALA A 240 5.74 6.48 28.66
CA ALA A 240 5.08 6.67 29.95
C ALA A 240 3.56 6.65 29.83
N SER A 241 2.99 7.36 28.84
CA SER A 241 1.54 7.46 28.66
C SER A 241 0.85 6.12 28.43
N VAL A 242 1.56 5.13 27.88
CA VAL A 242 1.02 3.80 27.60
C VAL A 242 1.10 2.88 28.82
N HIS A 243 2.10 3.06 29.70
CA HIS A 243 2.28 2.24 30.90
C HIS A 243 1.26 2.51 32.02
N TYR A 244 0.53 3.63 31.96
CA TYR A 244 -0.48 4.01 32.96
C TYR A 244 -1.92 3.60 32.60
N TYR A 245 -2.12 2.79 31.56
CA TYR A 245 -3.40 2.20 31.17
C TYR A 245 -3.31 0.66 31.15
#